data_AF-A0A1Y2G311-F1
#
_entry.id   AF-A0A1Y2G311-F1
#
_cell.length_a   1.000
_cell.length_b   1.000
_cell.length_c   1.000
_cell.angle_alpha   90.00
_cell.angle_beta   90.00
_cell.angle_gamma   90.00
#
_symmetry.space_group_name_H-M   'P 1'
#
loop_
_entity.id
_entity.type
_entity.pdbx_description
1 polymer ?
#
loop_
_entity_poly.entity_id
_entity_poly.type
_entity_poly.pdbx_seq_one_letter_code
_entity_poly.pdbx_strand_id
1 'polypeptide(L)'
;HDSAVWPADQDYLRPIMATAFLVVIPMMAVFAVLRCPMTFDRFRSMSIVKALVLCTMVDSFIFVWASAILLFGVGTSFSGAACSVAIIWCITFYASSKVFIYLFLMERVHLVHQYTVAGRLSRFRSPWYRASSVFFVLWLGVVVVMAIGRIAELRATDGACIIGLKIYATVPMLVVDAAVNIFLTTAFVVPIARSQFHKARRLARNSCIAAVAALVTSFANIVVLSVQHGHQTSYVCLASCGIDVVVNSAIIFIITCGDRDGGDSSDITSVQH
;
A
#
# COMPACT_ATOMS: atom_id res chain seq x y z
N HIS A 1 -12.95 34.58 5.57
CA HIS A 1 -11.88 33.97 4.77
C HIS A 1 -12.28 32.55 4.47
N ASP A 2 -13.03 32.34 3.39
CA ASP A 2 -13.41 31.00 2.96
C ASP A 2 -12.19 30.35 2.30
N SER A 3 -11.57 29.42 3.02
CA SER A 3 -10.45 28.63 2.55
C SER A 3 -10.96 27.65 1.49
N ALA A 4 -10.85 28.03 0.21
CA ALA A 4 -11.30 27.21 -0.91
C ALA A 4 -10.36 26.00 -1.10
N VAL A 5 -10.56 24.97 -0.28
CA VAL A 5 -10.03 23.61 -0.52
C VAL A 5 -10.82 22.94 -1.66
N TRP A 6 -12.08 23.35 -1.84
CA TRP A 6 -13.04 22.74 -2.75
C TRP A 6 -13.31 23.66 -3.96
N PRO A 7 -13.54 23.10 -5.16
CA PRO A 7 -13.94 23.89 -6.32
C PRO A 7 -15.28 24.60 -6.05
N ALA A 8 -15.37 25.90 -6.38
CA ALA A 8 -16.57 26.71 -6.14
C ALA A 8 -17.79 26.27 -6.99
N ASP A 9 -17.58 25.42 -7.99
CA ASP A 9 -18.59 24.84 -8.88
C ASP A 9 -19.00 23.40 -8.47
N GLN A 10 -18.38 22.81 -7.44
CA GLN A 10 -18.58 21.40 -7.07
C GLN A 10 -18.90 21.20 -5.58
N ASP A 11 -19.97 21.84 -5.11
CA ASP A 11 -20.42 21.74 -3.70
C ASP A 11 -20.77 20.31 -3.25
N TYR A 12 -21.11 19.42 -4.19
CA TYR A 12 -21.42 18.00 -3.93
C TYR A 12 -20.18 17.17 -3.57
N LEU A 13 -18.97 17.61 -3.92
CA LEU A 13 -17.74 16.83 -3.73
C LEU A 13 -17.38 16.70 -2.24
N ARG A 14 -17.56 17.78 -1.48
CA ARG A 14 -17.25 17.84 -0.05
C ARG A 14 -18.05 16.83 0.80
N PRO A 15 -19.39 16.75 0.71
CA PRO A 15 -20.15 15.75 1.48
C PRO A 15 -19.88 14.32 1.02
N ILE A 16 -19.64 14.08 -0.28
CA ILE A 16 -19.27 12.75 -0.79
C ILE A 16 -17.93 12.30 -0.19
N MET A 17 -16.92 13.16 -0.23
CA MET A 17 -15.63 12.83 0.37
C MET A 17 -15.75 12.64 1.88
N ALA A 18 -16.47 13.51 2.59
CA ALA A 18 -16.66 13.38 4.04
C ALA A 18 -17.34 12.05 4.41
N THR A 19 -18.40 11.67 3.69
CA THR A 19 -19.07 10.38 3.91
C THR A 19 -18.16 9.19 3.60
N ALA A 20 -17.36 9.26 2.52
CA ALA A 20 -16.37 8.24 2.21
C ALA A 20 -15.35 8.05 3.35
N PHE A 21 -14.76 9.14 3.85
CA PHE A 21 -13.83 9.08 4.99
C PHE A 21 -14.49 8.52 6.25
N LEU A 22 -15.74 8.91 6.55
CA LEU A 22 -16.50 8.39 7.70
C LEU A 22 -16.80 6.89 7.62
N VAL A 23 -16.89 6.32 6.42
CA VAL A 23 -17.09 4.87 6.23
C VAL A 23 -15.74 4.12 6.26
N VAL A 24 -14.71 4.67 5.61
CA VAL A 24 -13.41 4.00 5.46
C VAL A 24 -12.65 3.93 6.78
N ILE A 25 -12.69 4.99 7.61
CA ILE A 25 -12.00 5.01 8.91
C ILE A 25 -12.42 3.84 9.82
N PRO A 26 -13.73 3.64 10.13
CA PRO A 26 -14.14 2.53 11.00
C PRO A 26 -13.91 1.17 10.33
N MET A 27 -14.07 1.05 9.00
CA MET A 27 -13.74 -0.18 8.28
C MET A 27 -12.28 -0.59 8.48
N MET A 28 -11.35 0.35 8.32
CA MET A 28 -9.92 0.09 8.51
C MET A 28 -9.57 -0.18 9.98
N ALA A 29 -10.22 0.51 10.92
CA ALA A 29 -10.07 0.22 12.34
C ALA A 29 -10.51 -1.21 12.68
N VAL A 30 -11.66 -1.66 12.16
CA VAL A 30 -12.13 -3.05 12.32
C VAL A 30 -11.11 -4.04 11.76
N PHE A 31 -10.59 -3.81 10.55
CA PHE A 31 -9.56 -4.69 9.97
C PHE A 31 -8.29 -4.78 10.83
N ALA A 32 -7.84 -3.65 11.38
CA ALA A 32 -6.70 -3.61 12.28
C ALA A 32 -6.97 -4.38 13.59
N VAL A 33 -8.13 -4.15 14.23
CA VAL A 33 -8.52 -4.81 15.49
C VAL A 33 -8.66 -6.33 15.30
N LEU A 34 -9.28 -6.78 14.20
CA LEU A 34 -9.43 -8.21 13.88
C LEU A 34 -8.08 -8.93 13.69
N ARG A 35 -6.99 -8.19 13.45
CA ARG A 35 -5.64 -8.73 13.28
C ARG A 35 -4.71 -8.45 14.45
N CYS A 36 -5.09 -7.54 15.36
CA CYS A 36 -4.27 -7.16 16.49
C CYS A 36 -4.28 -8.27 17.56
N PRO A 37 -3.11 -8.80 17.96
CA PRO A 37 -3.06 -9.72 19.09
C PRO A 37 -3.30 -8.95 20.39
N MET A 38 -4.38 -9.29 21.09
CA MET A 38 -4.78 -8.64 22.36
C MET A 38 -3.78 -8.83 23.53
N THR A 39 -2.73 -9.65 23.36
CA THR A 39 -1.75 -9.96 24.41
C THR A 39 -0.34 -9.63 23.94
N PHE A 40 0.45 -8.94 24.77
CA PHE A 40 1.81 -8.51 24.44
C PHE A 40 2.76 -9.70 24.12
N ASP A 41 2.64 -10.81 24.85
CA ASP A 41 3.44 -12.02 24.58
C ASP A 41 3.12 -12.64 23.21
N ARG A 42 1.87 -12.52 22.77
CA ARG A 42 1.44 -12.94 21.43
C ARG A 42 1.90 -11.99 20.34
N PHE A 43 2.07 -10.70 20.64
CA PHE A 43 2.63 -9.71 19.71
C PHE A 43 4.10 -10.01 19.42
N ARG A 44 4.91 -10.30 20.46
CA ARG A 44 6.35 -10.59 20.30
C ARG A 44 6.63 -11.93 19.61
N SER A 45 5.70 -12.87 19.69
CA SER A 45 5.82 -14.18 19.03
C SER A 45 5.20 -14.23 17.62
N MET A 46 4.74 -13.10 17.08
CA MET A 46 4.17 -13.06 15.73
C MET A 46 5.20 -13.37 14.64
N SER A 47 4.77 -14.10 13.62
CA SER A 47 5.54 -14.25 12.38
C SER A 47 5.65 -12.92 11.64
N ILE A 48 6.76 -12.72 10.92
CA ILE A 48 7.05 -11.49 10.16
C ILE A 48 5.89 -11.12 9.22
N VAL A 49 5.29 -12.11 8.54
CA VAL A 49 4.14 -11.90 7.65
C VAL A 49 2.94 -11.29 8.41
N LYS A 50 2.62 -11.79 9.61
CA LYS A 50 1.48 -11.28 10.39
C LYS A 50 1.74 -9.86 10.88
N ALA A 51 2.98 -9.57 11.29
CA ALA A 51 3.39 -8.23 11.69
C ALA A 51 3.26 -7.23 10.52
N LEU A 52 3.74 -7.59 9.31
CA LEU A 52 3.65 -6.73 8.12
C LEU A 52 2.20 -6.44 7.71
N VAL A 53 1.32 -7.45 7.80
CA VAL A 53 -0.13 -7.26 7.54
C VAL A 53 -0.72 -6.26 8.53
N LEU A 54 -0.42 -6.41 9.83
CA LEU A 54 -0.90 -5.48 10.85
C LEU A 54 -0.35 -4.06 10.64
N CYS A 55 0.95 -3.92 10.33
CA CYS A 55 1.56 -2.64 10.00
C CYS A 55 0.85 -1.97 8.82
N THR A 56 0.52 -2.73 7.76
CA THR A 56 -0.22 -2.20 6.60
C THR A 56 -1.61 -1.69 6.99
N MET A 57 -2.35 -2.41 7.84
CA MET A 57 -3.68 -1.96 8.29
C MET A 57 -3.59 -0.68 9.13
N VAL A 58 -2.64 -0.63 10.08
CA VAL A 58 -2.47 0.51 10.99
C VAL A 58 -1.99 1.74 10.23
N ASP A 59 -1.03 1.56 9.32
CA ASP A 59 -0.51 2.61 8.44
C ASP A 59 -1.64 3.23 7.60
N SER A 60 -2.47 2.38 6.98
CA SER A 60 -3.63 2.81 6.21
C SER A 60 -4.66 3.57 7.06
N PHE A 61 -4.94 3.09 8.28
CA PHE A 61 -5.85 3.76 9.22
C PHE A 61 -5.32 5.16 9.59
N ILE A 62 -4.05 5.27 9.99
CA ILE A 62 -3.44 6.54 10.37
C ILE A 62 -3.45 7.51 9.20
N PHE A 63 -3.15 7.03 7.99
CA PHE A 63 -3.15 7.86 6.79
C PHE A 63 -4.53 8.45 6.50
N VAL A 64 -5.57 7.63 6.47
CA VAL A 64 -6.95 8.08 6.19
C VAL A 64 -7.45 9.01 7.29
N TRP A 65 -7.21 8.67 8.56
CA TRP A 65 -7.61 9.50 9.70
C TRP A 65 -6.95 10.88 9.68
N ALA A 66 -5.64 10.93 9.48
CA ALA A 66 -4.91 12.20 9.42
C ALA A 66 -5.27 13.01 8.17
N SER A 67 -5.52 12.36 7.03
CA SER A 67 -6.00 13.03 5.82
C SER A 67 -7.38 13.67 6.04
N ALA A 68 -8.28 12.99 6.76
CA ALA A 68 -9.57 13.56 7.13
C ALA A 68 -9.41 14.82 8.01
N ILE A 69 -8.50 14.80 8.98
CA ILE A 69 -8.19 15.97 9.83
C ILE A 69 -7.63 17.13 9.01
N LEU A 70 -6.71 16.84 8.09
CA LEU A 70 -6.10 17.87 7.23
C LEU A 70 -7.11 18.50 6.27
N LEU A 71 -8.05 17.71 5.72
CA LEU A 71 -9.02 18.17 4.74
C LEU A 71 -10.25 18.84 5.36
N PHE A 72 -10.80 18.27 6.44
CA PHE A 72 -12.06 18.73 7.03
C PHE A 72 -11.92 19.44 8.38
N GLY A 73 -10.83 19.18 9.11
CA GLY A 73 -10.56 19.79 10.42
C GLY A 73 -9.77 21.09 10.29
N VAL A 74 -8.47 20.98 10.04
CA VAL A 74 -7.55 22.13 9.98
C VAL A 74 -7.70 22.90 8.67
N GLY A 75 -7.87 22.19 7.55
CA GLY A 75 -7.90 22.76 6.20
C GLY A 75 -6.48 22.97 5.65
N THR A 76 -6.14 22.25 4.59
CA THR A 76 -4.82 22.35 3.94
C THR A 76 -4.50 23.74 3.37
N SER A 77 -5.52 24.53 3.03
CA SER A 77 -5.39 25.93 2.56
C SER A 77 -5.23 26.96 3.68
N PHE A 78 -5.26 26.56 4.96
CA PHE A 78 -5.19 27.51 6.08
C PHE A 78 -3.83 28.22 6.19
N SER A 79 -2.73 27.50 5.92
CA SER A 79 -1.38 28.07 5.95
C SER A 79 -0.44 27.31 5.02
N GLY A 80 0.65 27.97 4.60
CA GLY A 80 1.68 27.31 3.78
C GLY A 80 2.33 26.12 4.50
N ALA A 81 2.40 26.17 5.84
CA ALA A 81 2.86 25.06 6.66
C ALA A 81 1.87 23.88 6.62
N ALA A 82 0.56 24.11 6.74
CA ALA A 82 -0.45 23.07 6.62
C ALA A 82 -0.42 22.40 5.23
N CYS A 83 -0.23 23.20 4.18
CA CYS A 83 -0.07 22.71 2.81
C CYS A 83 1.19 21.84 2.65
N SER A 84 2.31 22.27 3.23
CA SER A 84 3.57 21.50 3.22
C SER A 84 3.47 20.20 4.03
N VAL A 85 2.79 20.24 5.18
CA VAL A 85 2.54 19.04 5.99
C VAL A 85 1.69 18.05 5.20
N ALA A 86 0.67 18.51 4.46
CA ALA A 86 -0.19 17.63 3.67
C ALA A 86 0.59 16.79 2.63
N ILE A 87 1.51 17.41 1.88
CA ILE A 87 2.31 16.66 0.90
C ILE A 87 3.32 15.72 1.56
N ILE A 88 3.95 16.14 2.67
CA ILE A 88 4.90 15.29 3.42
C ILE A 88 4.17 14.08 3.98
N TRP A 89 2.97 14.27 4.52
CA TRP A 89 2.15 13.21 5.06
C TRP A 89 1.72 12.22 3.98
N CYS A 90 1.25 12.74 2.84
CA CYS A 90 0.90 11.93 1.68
C CYS A 90 2.07 11.06 1.22
N ILE A 91 3.25 11.66 0.98
CA ILE A 91 4.44 10.92 0.52
C ILE A 91 4.87 9.89 1.57
N THR A 92 4.89 10.26 2.85
CA THR A 92 5.37 9.37 3.92
C THR A 92 4.50 8.12 4.04
N PHE A 93 3.18 8.28 4.14
CA PHE A 93 2.26 7.15 4.31
C PHE A 93 2.09 6.33 3.03
N TYR A 94 2.09 6.99 1.88
CA TYR A 94 2.10 6.27 0.61
C TYR A 94 3.36 5.41 0.48
N ALA A 95 4.52 5.97 0.83
CA ALA A 95 5.77 5.25 0.76
C ALA A 95 5.83 4.12 1.80
N SER A 96 5.47 4.36 3.06
CA SER A 96 5.47 3.31 4.09
C SER A 96 4.55 2.16 3.73
N SER A 97 3.33 2.44 3.23
CA SER A 97 2.40 1.42 2.75
C SER A 97 3.04 0.53 1.69
N LYS A 98 3.67 1.14 0.68
CA LYS A 98 4.38 0.40 -0.39
C LYS A 98 5.55 -0.43 0.14
N VAL A 99 6.34 0.09 1.09
CA VAL A 99 7.39 -0.68 1.77
C VAL A 99 6.80 -1.92 2.44
N PHE A 100 5.73 -1.78 3.21
CA PHE A 100 5.12 -2.90 3.92
C PHE A 100 4.55 -3.95 2.96
N ILE A 101 3.88 -3.51 1.88
CA ILE A 101 3.36 -4.41 0.83
C ILE A 101 4.50 -5.17 0.16
N TYR A 102 5.60 -4.50 -0.19
CA TYR A 102 6.73 -5.15 -0.84
C TYR A 102 7.47 -6.14 0.06
N LEU A 103 7.69 -5.78 1.33
CA LEU A 103 8.25 -6.71 2.30
C LEU A 103 7.33 -7.92 2.50
N PHE A 104 6.02 -7.70 2.52
CA PHE A 104 5.04 -8.79 2.61
C PHE A 104 5.11 -9.72 1.40
N LEU A 105 5.11 -9.18 0.18
CA LEU A 105 5.21 -9.97 -1.05
C LEU A 105 6.56 -10.69 -1.15
N MET A 106 7.66 -10.04 -0.79
CA MET A 106 8.99 -10.65 -0.74
C MET A 106 9.02 -11.85 0.22
N GLU A 107 8.45 -11.71 1.41
CA GLU A 107 8.38 -12.80 2.38
C GLU A 107 7.51 -13.96 1.85
N ARG A 108 6.40 -13.66 1.17
CA ARG A 108 5.57 -14.67 0.49
C ARG A 108 6.33 -15.37 -0.63
N VAL A 109 7.12 -14.65 -1.44
CA VAL A 109 7.99 -15.25 -2.48
C VAL A 109 8.97 -16.22 -1.84
N HIS A 110 9.59 -15.85 -0.73
CA HIS A 110 10.52 -16.71 0.01
C HIS A 110 9.83 -17.99 0.48
N LEU A 111 8.67 -17.87 1.14
CA LEU A 111 7.89 -19.02 1.62
C LEU A 111 7.50 -19.95 0.48
N VAL A 112 6.95 -19.42 -0.62
CA VAL A 112 6.51 -20.24 -1.78
C VAL A 112 7.69 -20.98 -2.43
N HIS A 113 8.85 -20.34 -2.58
CA HIS A 113 10.02 -20.99 -3.17
C HIS A 113 10.64 -22.03 -2.24
N GLN A 114 10.59 -21.81 -0.92
CA GLN A 114 11.00 -22.81 0.06
C GLN A 114 10.17 -24.10 -0.02
N TYR A 115 8.88 -24.01 -0.35
CA TYR A 115 8.03 -25.20 -0.56
C TYR A 115 8.29 -25.93 -1.89
N THR A 116 8.79 -25.22 -2.91
CA THR A 116 8.91 -25.77 -4.28
C THR A 116 10.25 -26.46 -4.52
N VAL A 117 11.32 -25.97 -3.90
CA VAL A 117 12.65 -26.60 -3.97
C VAL A 117 12.81 -27.50 -2.75
N ALA A 118 12.85 -28.82 -2.93
CA ALA A 118 13.00 -29.82 -1.88
C ALA A 118 14.41 -29.77 -1.22
N GLY A 119 14.73 -28.67 -0.54
CA GLY A 119 15.99 -28.46 0.15
C GLY A 119 16.02 -27.12 0.90
N ARG A 120 16.54 -27.13 2.14
CA ARG A 120 16.73 -25.92 2.97
C ARG A 120 17.81 -25.01 2.37
N LEU A 121 17.45 -24.22 1.37
CA LEU A 121 18.32 -23.12 0.92
C LEU A 121 18.22 -21.95 1.90
N SER A 122 19.37 -21.53 2.44
CA SER A 122 19.47 -20.31 3.27
C SER A 122 18.87 -19.09 2.55
N ARG A 123 18.21 -18.21 3.32
CA ARG A 123 17.46 -17.01 2.86
C ARG A 123 18.22 -16.18 1.82
N PHE A 124 19.54 -16.03 1.99
CA PHE A 124 20.41 -15.24 1.11
C PHE A 124 20.93 -15.97 -0.14
N ARG A 125 20.75 -17.29 -0.25
CA ARG A 125 21.27 -18.08 -1.37
C ARG A 125 20.28 -18.25 -2.52
N SER A 126 18.99 -17.93 -2.31
CA SER A 126 18.01 -18.01 -3.39
C SER A 126 18.15 -16.81 -4.35
N PRO A 127 18.29 -17.04 -5.67
CA PRO A 127 18.49 -15.97 -6.64
C PRO A 127 17.28 -15.02 -6.71
N TRP A 128 16.07 -15.55 -6.53
CA TRP A 128 14.83 -14.78 -6.51
C TRP A 128 14.76 -13.80 -5.34
N TYR A 129 15.16 -14.20 -4.12
CA TYR A 129 15.15 -13.30 -2.97
C TYR A 129 16.21 -12.19 -3.09
N ARG A 130 17.40 -12.52 -3.61
CA ARG A 130 18.44 -11.50 -3.89
C ARG A 130 17.96 -10.48 -4.92
N ALA A 131 17.33 -10.94 -6.00
CA ALA A 131 16.75 -10.05 -7.00
C ALA A 131 15.63 -9.17 -6.40
N SER A 132 14.70 -9.73 -5.62
CA SER A 132 13.69 -8.95 -4.88
C SER A 132 14.33 -7.90 -3.96
N SER A 133 15.46 -8.22 -3.33
CA SER A 133 16.15 -7.29 -2.43
C SER A 133 16.79 -6.12 -3.18
N VAL A 134 17.34 -6.34 -4.37
CA VAL A 134 17.84 -5.26 -5.24
C VAL A 134 16.70 -4.33 -5.65
N PHE A 135 15.56 -4.89 -6.06
CA PHE A 135 14.36 -4.12 -6.39
C PHE A 135 13.82 -3.30 -5.21
N PHE A 136 13.84 -3.86 -4.01
CA PHE A 136 13.48 -3.14 -2.79
C PHE A 136 14.39 -1.94 -2.52
N VAL A 137 15.72 -2.12 -2.65
CA VAL A 137 16.69 -1.02 -2.50
C VAL A 137 16.49 0.06 -3.57
N LEU A 138 16.23 -0.34 -4.82
CA LEU A 138 15.91 0.59 -5.90
C LEU A 138 14.68 1.43 -5.57
N TRP A 139 13.64 0.79 -5.02
CA TRP A 139 12.41 1.46 -4.61
C TRP A 139 12.64 2.42 -3.41
N LEU A 140 13.51 2.08 -2.46
CA LEU A 140 13.92 3.04 -1.41
C LEU A 140 14.59 4.29 -2.00
N GLY A 141 15.35 4.14 -3.09
CA GLY A 141 15.90 5.28 -3.83
C GLY A 141 14.81 6.20 -4.39
N VAL A 142 13.71 5.64 -4.90
CA VAL A 142 12.55 6.40 -5.38
C VAL A 142 11.95 7.26 -4.27
N VAL A 143 11.86 6.76 -3.04
CA VAL A 143 11.33 7.54 -1.89
C VAL A 143 12.14 8.83 -1.68
N VAL A 144 13.47 8.75 -1.81
CA VAL A 144 14.34 9.93 -1.70
C VAL A 144 14.06 10.91 -2.83
N VAL A 145 13.92 10.42 -4.07
CA VAL A 145 13.58 11.26 -5.22
C VAL A 145 12.20 11.93 -5.05
N MET A 146 11.21 11.22 -4.49
CA MET A 146 9.89 11.79 -4.18
C MET A 146 9.98 12.89 -3.12
N ALA A 147 10.78 12.69 -2.07
CA ALA A 147 10.96 13.67 -1.02
C ALA A 147 11.61 14.98 -1.54
N ILE A 148 12.54 14.88 -2.49
CA ILE A 148 13.18 16.02 -3.16
C ILE A 148 12.26 16.65 -4.20
N GLY A 149 11.51 15.83 -4.94
CA GLY A 149 10.63 16.23 -6.04
C GLY A 149 9.26 16.76 -5.63
N ARG A 150 9.02 16.99 -4.33
CA ARG A 150 7.75 17.50 -3.82
C ARG A 150 7.52 18.97 -4.19
N ILE A 151 6.26 19.32 -4.43
CA ILE A 151 5.79 20.70 -4.64
C ILE A 151 4.65 20.96 -3.64
N ALA A 152 4.68 22.12 -2.98
CA ALA A 152 3.59 22.61 -2.14
C ALA A 152 3.53 24.13 -2.24
N GLU A 153 2.47 24.65 -2.85
CA GLU A 153 2.28 26.09 -3.09
C GLU A 153 0.82 26.47 -2.85
N LEU A 154 0.60 27.66 -2.28
CA LEU A 154 -0.74 28.24 -2.16
C LEU A 154 -1.03 29.04 -3.43
N ARG A 155 -2.12 28.72 -4.12
CA ARG A 155 -2.54 29.43 -5.33
C ARG A 155 -2.96 30.86 -4.98
N ALA A 156 -2.38 31.84 -5.66
CA ALA A 156 -2.62 33.27 -5.40
C ALA A 156 -4.06 33.75 -5.66
N THR A 157 -4.81 33.06 -6.54
CA THR A 157 -6.19 33.44 -6.89
C THR A 157 -7.19 33.11 -5.80
N ASP A 158 -7.17 31.85 -5.32
CA ASP A 158 -8.24 31.29 -4.48
C ASP A 158 -7.72 30.82 -3.10
N GLY A 159 -6.41 30.96 -2.84
CA GLY A 159 -5.75 30.47 -1.63
C GLY A 159 -5.68 28.93 -1.54
N ALA A 160 -6.07 28.21 -2.59
CA ALA A 160 -6.10 26.75 -2.60
C ALA A 160 -4.68 26.15 -2.50
N CYS A 161 -4.52 25.14 -1.64
CA CYS A 161 -3.27 24.39 -1.52
C CYS A 161 -3.10 23.43 -2.71
N ILE A 162 -2.08 23.69 -3.52
CA ILE A 162 -1.66 22.88 -4.66
C ILE A 162 -0.45 22.06 -4.23
N ILE A 163 -0.58 20.74 -4.31
CA ILE A 163 0.49 19.80 -3.97
C ILE A 163 0.73 18.83 -5.12
N GLY A 164 1.96 18.38 -5.26
CA GLY A 164 2.30 17.45 -6.31
C GLY A 164 3.73 16.94 -6.26
N LEU A 165 4.07 16.16 -7.26
CA LEU A 165 5.40 15.61 -7.52
C LEU A 165 5.83 16.04 -8.91
N LYS A 166 7.08 16.47 -9.03
CA LYS A 166 7.69 16.78 -10.33
C LYS A 166 7.74 15.53 -11.20
N ILE A 167 7.66 15.72 -12.51
CA ILE A 167 7.67 14.61 -13.48
C ILE A 167 8.90 13.70 -13.33
N TYR A 168 10.06 14.26 -12.98
CA TYR A 168 11.28 13.49 -12.75
C TYR A 168 11.21 12.59 -11.51
N ALA A 169 10.25 12.80 -10.59
CA ALA A 169 10.00 11.92 -9.45
C ALA A 169 8.86 10.93 -9.75
N THR A 170 7.79 11.39 -10.40
CA THR A 170 6.63 10.56 -10.75
C THR A 170 6.98 9.48 -11.77
N VAL A 171 7.78 9.77 -12.79
CA VAL A 171 8.15 8.80 -13.84
C VAL A 171 9.01 7.67 -13.28
N PRO A 172 10.13 7.91 -12.56
CA PRO A 172 10.89 6.82 -11.95
C PRO A 172 10.07 6.01 -10.94
N MET A 173 9.20 6.66 -10.18
CA MET A 173 8.28 5.97 -9.27
C MET A 173 7.39 4.97 -10.01
N LEU A 174 6.78 5.38 -11.12
CA LEU A 174 5.95 4.51 -11.94
C LEU A 174 6.75 3.35 -12.54
N VAL A 175 7.91 3.66 -13.14
CA VAL A 175 8.74 2.65 -13.83
C VAL A 175 9.24 1.60 -12.84
N VAL A 176 9.73 2.03 -11.67
CA VAL A 176 10.21 1.11 -10.65
C VAL A 176 9.05 0.30 -10.07
N ASP A 177 7.91 0.93 -9.72
CA ASP A 177 6.75 0.20 -9.19
C ASP A 177 6.23 -0.85 -10.17
N ALA A 178 6.16 -0.52 -11.46
CA ALA A 178 5.79 -1.46 -12.51
C ALA A 178 6.81 -2.61 -12.63
N ALA A 179 8.11 -2.30 -12.67
CA ALA A 179 9.17 -3.30 -12.78
C ALA A 179 9.17 -4.27 -11.59
N VAL A 180 9.04 -3.77 -10.36
CA VAL A 180 8.99 -4.60 -9.15
C VAL A 180 7.77 -5.52 -9.16
N ASN A 181 6.59 -4.98 -9.46
CA ASN A 181 5.36 -5.80 -9.46
C ASN A 181 5.35 -6.83 -10.60
N ILE A 182 5.84 -6.50 -11.79
CA ILE A 182 6.00 -7.48 -12.88
C ILE A 182 6.95 -8.58 -12.44
N PHE A 183 8.10 -8.23 -11.86
CA PHE A 183 9.07 -9.20 -11.35
C PHE A 183 8.45 -10.11 -10.28
N LEU A 184 7.80 -9.54 -9.26
CA LEU A 184 7.14 -10.33 -8.21
C LEU A 184 6.03 -11.23 -8.77
N THR A 185 5.25 -10.74 -9.75
CA THR A 185 4.24 -11.54 -10.43
C THR A 185 4.87 -12.74 -11.14
N THR A 186 5.96 -12.54 -11.88
CA THR A 186 6.68 -13.68 -12.50
C THR A 186 7.21 -14.67 -11.46
N ALA A 187 7.72 -14.17 -10.33
CA ALA A 187 8.18 -15.01 -9.22
C ALA A 187 7.05 -15.83 -8.59
N PHE A 188 5.79 -15.36 -8.60
CA PHE A 188 4.65 -16.15 -8.14
C PHE A 188 4.11 -17.12 -9.20
N VAL A 189 4.19 -16.78 -10.49
CA VAL A 189 3.69 -17.63 -11.58
C VAL A 189 4.54 -18.90 -11.76
N VAL A 190 5.87 -18.80 -11.64
CA VAL A 190 6.79 -19.94 -11.76
C VAL A 190 6.42 -21.12 -10.83
N PRO A 191 6.24 -20.94 -9.50
CA PRO A 191 5.85 -22.02 -8.60
C PRO A 191 4.40 -22.49 -8.82
N ILE A 192 3.48 -21.65 -9.32
CA ILE A 192 2.12 -22.11 -9.70
C ILE A 192 2.20 -23.16 -10.81
N ALA A 193 3.05 -22.92 -11.81
CA ALA A 193 3.21 -23.81 -12.95
C ALA A 193 3.99 -25.10 -12.63
N ARG A 194 4.96 -25.04 -11.70
CA ARG A 194 5.85 -26.18 -11.39
C ARG A 194 5.47 -27.00 -10.16
N SER A 195 4.76 -26.44 -9.18
CA SER A 195 4.49 -27.13 -7.92
C SER A 195 3.30 -28.09 -8.01
N GLN A 196 3.49 -29.32 -7.52
CA GLN A 196 2.43 -30.33 -7.39
C GLN A 196 1.62 -30.17 -6.08
N PHE A 197 2.14 -29.40 -5.11
CA PHE A 197 1.51 -29.22 -3.80
C PHE A 197 0.39 -28.17 -3.83
N HIS A 198 -0.83 -28.58 -3.47
CA HIS A 198 -2.01 -27.73 -3.44
C HIS A 198 -1.86 -26.48 -2.53
N LYS A 199 -1.23 -26.64 -1.35
CA LYS A 199 -0.97 -25.54 -0.41
C LYS A 199 -0.06 -24.46 -1.00
N ALA A 200 1.04 -24.84 -1.65
CA ALA A 200 1.97 -23.90 -2.29
C ALA A 200 1.32 -23.16 -3.48
N ARG A 201 0.53 -23.88 -4.28
CA ARG A 201 -0.19 -23.30 -5.43
C ARG A 201 -1.26 -22.28 -4.98
N ARG A 202 -2.03 -22.59 -3.94
CA ARG A 202 -3.03 -21.67 -3.37
C ARG A 202 -2.38 -20.39 -2.83
N LEU A 203 -1.29 -20.56 -2.08
CA LEU A 203 -0.50 -19.46 -1.52
C LEU A 203 0.06 -18.55 -2.62
N ALA A 204 0.66 -19.15 -3.66
CA ALA A 204 1.21 -18.43 -4.79
C ALA A 204 0.12 -17.70 -5.60
N ARG A 205 -1.04 -18.34 -5.82
CA ARG A 205 -2.19 -17.71 -6.51
C ARG A 205 -2.71 -16.50 -5.74
N ASN A 206 -2.94 -16.65 -4.43
CA ASN A 206 -3.42 -15.54 -3.59
C ASN A 206 -2.42 -14.37 -3.58
N SER A 207 -1.12 -14.68 -3.54
CA SER A 207 -0.06 -13.66 -3.60
C SER A 207 0.04 -12.99 -4.98
N CYS A 208 -0.18 -13.74 -6.06
CA CYS A 208 -0.23 -13.21 -7.42
C CYS A 208 -1.42 -12.24 -7.60
N ILE A 209 -2.60 -12.58 -7.06
CA ILE A 209 -3.78 -11.70 -7.09
C ILE A 209 -3.45 -10.39 -6.38
N ALA A 210 -2.82 -10.44 -5.21
CA ALA A 210 -2.41 -9.23 -4.49
C ALA A 210 -1.39 -8.39 -5.26
N ALA A 211 -0.37 -9.00 -5.88
CA ALA A 211 0.62 -8.28 -6.68
C ALA A 211 0.00 -7.60 -7.91
N VAL A 212 -0.89 -8.28 -8.62
CA VAL A 212 -1.59 -7.72 -9.79
C VAL A 212 -2.52 -6.59 -9.37
N ALA A 213 -3.30 -6.77 -8.30
CA ALA A 213 -4.20 -5.75 -7.83
C ALA A 213 -3.44 -4.51 -7.32
N ALA A 214 -2.29 -4.69 -6.67
CA ALA A 214 -1.41 -3.58 -6.28
C ALA A 214 -0.84 -2.82 -7.47
N LEU A 215 -0.43 -3.52 -8.53
CA LEU A 215 0.02 -2.88 -9.77
C LEU A 215 -1.10 -2.05 -10.41
N VAL A 216 -2.30 -2.62 -10.54
CA VAL A 216 -3.44 -1.95 -11.18
C VAL A 216 -3.84 -0.70 -10.40
N THR A 217 -3.93 -0.81 -9.08
CA THR A 217 -4.38 0.30 -8.23
C THR A 217 -3.38 1.45 -8.25
N SER A 218 -2.08 1.16 -8.19
CA SER A 218 -1.06 2.19 -8.25
C SER A 218 -0.88 2.78 -9.64
N PHE A 219 -1.06 1.99 -10.71
CA PHE A 219 -1.12 2.53 -12.07
C PHE A 219 -2.30 3.50 -12.20
N ALA A 220 -3.49 3.15 -11.71
CA ALA A 220 -4.65 4.03 -11.72
C ALA A 220 -4.40 5.33 -10.93
N ASN A 221 -3.81 5.24 -9.73
CA ASN A 221 -3.45 6.40 -8.93
C ASN A 221 -2.50 7.33 -9.71
N ILE A 222 -1.42 6.80 -10.28
CA ILE A 222 -0.44 7.60 -11.01
C ILE A 222 -1.02 8.22 -12.29
N VAL A 223 -1.93 7.51 -12.98
CA VAL A 223 -2.65 8.09 -14.14
C VAL A 223 -3.47 9.30 -13.71
N VAL A 224 -4.20 9.21 -12.59
CA VAL A 224 -4.95 10.35 -12.03
C VAL A 224 -4.02 11.54 -11.76
N LEU A 225 -2.83 11.30 -11.17
CA LEU A 225 -1.87 12.38 -10.91
C LEU A 225 -1.24 12.94 -12.20
N SER A 226 -1.04 12.10 -13.21
CA SER A 226 -0.38 12.47 -14.47
C SER A 226 -1.28 13.32 -15.36
N VAL A 227 -2.59 13.06 -15.36
CA VAL A 227 -3.58 13.88 -16.09
C VAL A 227 -3.59 15.32 -15.56
N GLN A 228 -3.31 15.53 -14.28
CA GLN A 228 -3.28 16.86 -13.67
C GLN A 228 -1.92 17.58 -13.77
N HIS A 229 -0.98 17.08 -14.59
CA HIS A 229 0.30 17.72 -14.92
C HIS A 229 1.13 18.18 -13.70
N GLY A 230 1.00 17.50 -12.55
CA GLY A 230 1.75 17.80 -11.33
C GLY A 230 1.25 19.00 -10.51
N HIS A 231 0.18 19.67 -10.92
CA HIS A 231 -0.43 20.81 -10.21
C HIS A 231 -1.88 20.50 -9.81
N GLN A 232 -2.04 19.57 -8.87
CA GLN A 232 -3.34 19.13 -8.36
C GLN A 232 -3.65 19.72 -6.99
N THR A 233 -4.95 19.81 -6.67
CA THR A 233 -5.39 20.22 -5.35
C THR A 233 -5.04 19.16 -4.31
N SER A 234 -4.80 19.60 -3.08
CA SER A 234 -4.44 18.74 -1.95
C SER A 234 -5.40 17.57 -1.72
N TYR A 235 -6.71 17.80 -1.89
CA TYR A 235 -7.71 16.75 -1.71
C TYR A 235 -7.62 15.64 -2.78
N VAL A 236 -7.26 15.96 -4.03
CA VAL A 236 -7.13 14.95 -5.09
C VAL A 236 -6.00 13.99 -4.77
N CYS A 237 -4.83 14.52 -4.40
CA CYS A 237 -3.65 13.72 -4.08
C CYS A 237 -3.85 12.88 -2.81
N LEU A 238 -4.41 13.46 -1.74
CA LEU A 238 -4.70 12.73 -0.50
C LEU A 238 -5.77 11.65 -0.72
N ALA A 239 -6.82 11.95 -1.50
CA ALA A 239 -7.87 10.99 -1.81
C ALA A 239 -7.37 9.84 -2.68
N SER A 240 -6.65 10.12 -3.76
CA SER A 240 -6.19 9.08 -4.70
C SER A 240 -5.15 8.15 -4.05
N CYS A 241 -4.19 8.70 -3.32
CA CYS A 241 -3.26 7.90 -2.52
C CYS A 241 -3.99 7.14 -1.41
N GLY A 242 -4.99 7.76 -0.79
CA GLY A 242 -5.84 7.14 0.23
C GLY A 242 -6.55 5.91 -0.29
N ILE A 243 -7.17 6.02 -1.47
CA ILE A 243 -7.83 4.90 -2.16
C ILE A 243 -6.84 3.77 -2.45
N ASP A 244 -5.65 4.09 -2.99
CA ASP A 244 -4.64 3.07 -3.31
C ASP A 244 -4.21 2.28 -2.06
N VAL A 245 -3.88 2.99 -0.99
CA VAL A 245 -3.47 2.39 0.28
C VAL A 245 -4.59 1.53 0.89
N VAL A 246 -5.83 2.03 0.92
CA VAL A 246 -7.00 1.32 1.46
C VAL A 246 -7.31 0.06 0.65
N VAL A 247 -7.31 0.14 -0.68
CA VAL A 247 -7.59 -1.00 -1.57
C VAL A 247 -6.53 -2.09 -1.38
N ASN A 248 -5.24 -1.71 -1.41
CA ASN A 248 -4.15 -2.66 -1.19
C ASN A 248 -4.23 -3.34 0.18
N SER A 249 -4.53 -2.56 1.22
CA SER A 249 -4.73 -3.07 2.57
C SER A 249 -5.91 -4.05 2.66
N ALA A 250 -7.06 -3.71 2.06
CA ALA A 250 -8.23 -4.59 2.03
C ALA A 250 -7.92 -5.92 1.31
N ILE A 251 -7.22 -5.86 0.17
CA ILE A 251 -6.82 -7.06 -0.57
C ILE A 251 -5.91 -7.94 0.29
N ILE A 252 -4.88 -7.37 0.92
CA ILE A 252 -3.97 -8.10 1.81
C ILE A 252 -4.73 -8.76 2.97
N PHE A 253 -5.69 -8.05 3.55
CA PHE A 253 -6.54 -8.60 4.61
C PHE A 253 -7.33 -9.83 4.13
N ILE A 254 -8.00 -9.72 2.97
CA ILE A 254 -8.81 -10.78 2.38
C ILE A 254 -7.97 -12.01 2.06
N ILE A 255 -6.84 -11.85 1.35
CA ILE A 255 -5.99 -12.99 0.98
C ILE A 255 -5.43 -13.70 2.21
N THR A 256 -5.10 -12.95 3.26
CA THR A 256 -4.53 -13.50 4.48
C THR A 256 -5.61 -14.10 5.38
N CYS A 257 -6.90 -13.76 5.19
CA CYS A 257 -8.02 -14.46 5.84
C CYS A 257 -8.20 -15.83 5.18
N GLY A 258 -8.31 -15.86 3.85
CA GLY A 258 -8.49 -17.10 3.11
C GLY A 258 -7.38 -18.14 3.34
N ASP A 259 -6.14 -17.69 3.55
CA ASP A 259 -5.02 -18.57 3.88
C ASP A 259 -5.18 -19.29 5.23
N ARG A 260 -5.84 -18.68 6.23
CA ARG A 260 -6.07 -19.29 7.55
C ARG A 260 -7.12 -20.40 7.48
N ASP A 261 -8.23 -20.13 6.80
CA ASP A 261 -9.38 -21.05 6.79
C ASP A 261 -9.09 -22.34 6.01
N GLY A 262 -8.20 -22.30 5.01
CA GLY A 262 -7.78 -23.51 4.28
C GLY A 262 -6.66 -24.31 4.96
N GLY A 263 -6.09 -23.80 6.07
CA GLY A 263 -5.13 -24.53 6.89
C GLY A 263 -5.81 -25.56 7.78
N ASP A 264 -7.00 -25.24 8.30
CA ASP A 264 -7.70 -26.04 9.32
C ASP A 264 -8.36 -27.30 8.75
N SER A 265 -8.78 -27.30 7.48
CA SER A 265 -9.36 -28.49 6.84
C SER A 265 -8.34 -29.56 6.42
N SER A 266 -7.04 -29.29 6.55
CA SER A 266 -5.99 -30.22 6.09
C SER A 266 -5.29 -31.01 7.21
N ASP A 267 -5.43 -30.60 8.47
CA ASP A 267 -4.83 -31.34 9.60
C ASP A 267 -5.67 -32.55 10.04
N ILE A 268 -6.87 -32.73 9.48
CA ILE A 268 -7.71 -33.92 9.72
C ILE A 268 -7.32 -35.10 8.81
N THR A 269 -6.48 -34.91 7.78
CA THR A 269 -6.11 -35.99 6.82
C THR A 269 -4.66 -36.49 6.92
N SER A 270 -3.84 -36.00 7.85
CA SER A 270 -2.46 -36.50 8.06
C SER A 270 -2.25 -37.32 9.34
N VAL A 271 -3.33 -37.77 9.99
CA VAL A 271 -3.27 -38.80 11.05
C VAL A 271 -4.08 -40.01 10.59
N GLN A 272 -3.63 -40.65 9.51
CA GLN A 272 -3.84 -42.07 9.22
C GLN A 272 -3.14 -42.41 7.91
N HIS A 273 -1.84 -42.73 8.01
CA HIS A 273 -1.23 -43.92 7.44
C HIS A 273 0.27 -43.94 7.74
#